data_AF-A0A924SM85-F1
#
_entry.id   AF-A0A924SM85-F1
#
_cell.length_a   1.000
_cell.length_b   1.000
_cell.length_c   1.000
_cell.angle_alpha   90.00
_cell.angle_beta   90.00
_cell.angle_gamma   90.00
#
_symmetry.space_group_name_H-M   'P 1'
#
loop_
_entity.id
_entity.type
_entity.pdbx_description
1 polymer ?
#
loop_
_entity_poly.entity_id
_entity_poly.type
_entity_poly.pdbx_seq_one_letter_code
_entity_poly.pdbx_strand_id
1 'polypeptide(L)'
;SGVKLSLIKAGDAGEMLNKLILTRAQPIADLVFGLDNALVAKAQAAKVLEPLQYTQGSATAQIGANVVPVDYGFVNLNFDKAAFAKIGLALPKSLEDLTQPAYRNLLVVPNPATSSPGYAFLLATIAGMGEEKAFDWWGRMRGNGIKVVKGWTEAYYTEFSRNGGTRPLVVSYASSPAAEVFYSKEKITVSPTGNLFLKGGVFRQVEGVALVAGGGQREAAGKFIRFMRSGGVQEALQTTMWMYPIEAHTPLADVMKHAVEPTTFDSLPAETIAEKGTGWVARWTQVVLK
;
A
#
# COMPACT_ATOMS: atom_id res chain seq x y z
N SER A 1 -26.17 15.82 -5.62
CA SER A 1 -26.26 15.05 -6.87
C SER A 1 -27.40 14.03 -6.91
N GLY A 2 -28.15 13.80 -5.81
CA GLY A 2 -29.26 12.84 -5.79
C GLY A 2 -28.84 11.35 -5.90
N VAL A 3 -27.54 11.06 -5.92
CA VAL A 3 -26.99 9.70 -5.99
C VAL A 3 -26.89 9.12 -4.59
N LYS A 4 -27.48 7.95 -4.36
CA LYS A 4 -27.28 7.17 -3.14
C LYS A 4 -26.01 6.32 -3.28
N LEU A 5 -25.04 6.52 -2.39
CA LEU A 5 -23.82 5.73 -2.35
C LEU A 5 -24.05 4.44 -1.54
N SER A 6 -23.68 3.29 -2.11
CA SER A 6 -23.60 2.01 -1.40
C SER A 6 -22.14 1.55 -1.39
N LEU A 7 -21.60 1.27 -0.21
CA LEU A 7 -20.21 0.86 -0.04
C LEU A 7 -20.14 -0.65 0.23
N ILE A 8 -19.44 -1.37 -0.64
CA ILE A 8 -19.15 -2.80 -0.46
C ILE A 8 -17.69 -2.93 -0.01
N LYS A 9 -17.48 -3.31 1.26
CA LYS A 9 -16.14 -3.61 1.75
C LYS A 9 -15.67 -4.93 1.15
N ALA A 10 -14.66 -4.87 0.28
CA ALA A 10 -14.18 -6.02 -0.49
C ALA A 10 -12.92 -6.68 0.08
N GLY A 11 -12.43 -6.24 1.24
CA GLY A 11 -11.15 -6.68 1.81
C GLY A 11 -10.02 -5.75 1.40
N ASP A 12 -8.78 -6.21 1.55
CA ASP A 12 -7.58 -5.52 1.04
C ASP A 12 -7.60 -5.52 -0.51
N ALA A 13 -6.81 -4.67 -1.16
CA ALA A 13 -6.91 -4.41 -2.60
C ALA A 13 -6.71 -5.66 -3.46
N GLY A 14 -5.84 -6.59 -3.04
CA GLY A 14 -5.65 -7.87 -3.73
C GLY A 14 -6.88 -8.77 -3.64
N GLU A 15 -7.55 -8.82 -2.49
CA GLU A 15 -8.83 -9.53 -2.31
C GLU A 15 -9.95 -8.90 -3.13
N MET A 16 -10.03 -7.57 -3.11
CA MET A 16 -11.00 -6.81 -3.89
C MET A 16 -10.84 -7.11 -5.38
N LEU A 17 -9.62 -7.08 -5.91
CA LEU A 17 -9.35 -7.40 -7.31
C LEU A 17 -9.75 -8.85 -7.62
N ASN A 18 -9.41 -9.82 -6.76
CA ASN A 18 -9.83 -11.20 -6.97
C ASN A 18 -11.36 -11.34 -7.01
N LYS A 19 -12.10 -10.62 -6.15
CA LYS A 19 -13.57 -10.58 -6.20
C LYS A 19 -14.09 -10.01 -7.51
N LEU A 20 -13.56 -8.88 -7.99
CA LEU A 20 -13.93 -8.31 -9.29
C LEU A 20 -13.73 -9.30 -10.44
N ILE A 21 -12.63 -10.05 -10.42
CA ILE A 21 -12.34 -11.07 -11.44
C ILE A 21 -13.36 -12.22 -11.38
N LEU A 22 -13.68 -12.69 -10.17
CA LEU A 22 -14.65 -13.77 -9.96
C LEU A 22 -16.07 -13.35 -10.34
N THR A 23 -16.44 -12.09 -10.11
CA THR A 23 -17.78 -11.56 -10.41
C THR A 23 -17.88 -10.91 -11.79
N ARG A 24 -16.88 -11.01 -12.66
CA ARG A 24 -16.85 -10.28 -13.95
C ARG A 24 -18.05 -10.55 -14.87
N ALA A 25 -18.68 -11.73 -14.75
CA ALA A 25 -19.86 -12.08 -15.54
C ALA A 25 -21.16 -11.49 -14.98
N GLN A 26 -21.17 -11.15 -13.69
CA GLN A 26 -22.29 -10.51 -12.98
C GLN A 26 -21.71 -9.50 -11.98
N PRO A 27 -21.34 -8.29 -12.46
CA PRO A 27 -20.65 -7.30 -11.64
C PRO A 27 -21.45 -6.91 -10.40
N ILE A 28 -20.77 -6.81 -9.27
CA ILE A 28 -21.36 -6.47 -7.97
C ILE A 28 -21.25 -4.98 -7.62
N ALA A 29 -20.63 -4.17 -8.49
CA ALA A 29 -20.35 -2.76 -8.28
C ALA A 29 -20.28 -2.01 -9.61
N ASP A 30 -20.49 -0.69 -9.56
CA ASP A 30 -20.41 0.21 -10.72
C ASP A 30 -19.02 0.84 -10.90
N LEU A 31 -18.29 0.98 -9.79
CA LEU A 31 -16.93 1.49 -9.74
C LEU A 31 -16.14 0.77 -8.64
N VAL A 32 -14.82 0.84 -8.75
CA VAL A 32 -13.88 0.34 -7.76
C VAL A 32 -12.93 1.46 -7.34
N PHE A 33 -12.64 1.56 -6.05
CA PHE A 33 -11.60 2.41 -5.48
C PHE A 33 -10.64 1.56 -4.64
N GLY A 34 -9.35 1.86 -4.69
CA GLY A 34 -8.28 1.12 -4.00
C GLY A 34 -7.52 0.13 -4.90
N LEU A 35 -7.71 0.19 -6.22
CA LEU A 35 -6.73 -0.41 -7.14
C LEU A 35 -5.51 0.49 -7.17
N ASP A 36 -4.31 -0.09 -7.23
CA ASP A 36 -3.07 0.65 -7.24
C ASP A 36 -2.20 0.35 -8.46
N ASN A 37 -1.09 1.09 -8.57
CA ASN A 37 -0.09 0.90 -9.62
C ASN A 37 0.61 -0.48 -9.58
N ALA A 38 0.50 -1.25 -8.50
CA ALA A 38 0.99 -2.62 -8.44
C ALA A 38 0.00 -3.62 -9.06
N LEU A 39 -1.31 -3.42 -8.85
CA LEU A 39 -2.37 -4.36 -9.20
C LEU A 39 -3.11 -4.03 -10.51
N VAL A 40 -3.00 -2.80 -11.00
CA VAL A 40 -3.72 -2.31 -12.19
C VAL A 40 -3.49 -3.18 -13.44
N ALA A 41 -2.27 -3.68 -13.65
CA ALA A 41 -1.94 -4.54 -14.78
C ALA A 41 -2.77 -5.84 -14.77
N LYS A 42 -2.93 -6.45 -13.58
CA LYS A 42 -3.75 -7.66 -13.40
C LYS A 42 -5.23 -7.36 -13.63
N ALA A 43 -5.72 -6.20 -13.20
CA ALA A 43 -7.09 -5.76 -13.46
C ALA A 43 -7.38 -5.56 -14.96
N GLN A 44 -6.45 -4.93 -15.68
CA GLN A 44 -6.54 -4.72 -17.12
C GLN A 44 -6.51 -6.05 -17.89
N ALA A 45 -5.58 -6.95 -17.55
CA ALA A 45 -5.48 -8.27 -18.15
C ALA A 45 -6.76 -9.11 -17.94
N ALA A 46 -7.39 -8.96 -16.77
CA ALA A 46 -8.65 -9.63 -16.46
C ALA A 46 -9.90 -8.96 -17.09
N LYS A 47 -9.73 -7.82 -17.76
CA LYS A 47 -10.80 -7.05 -18.43
C LYS A 47 -11.95 -6.69 -17.49
N VAL A 48 -11.64 -6.36 -16.24
CA VAL A 48 -12.66 -5.99 -15.22
C VAL A 48 -12.94 -4.49 -15.15
N LEU A 49 -12.28 -3.69 -15.99
CA LEU A 49 -12.39 -2.22 -16.00
C LEU A 49 -12.95 -1.72 -17.33
N GLU A 50 -13.82 -0.72 -17.31
CA GLU A 50 -14.28 -0.05 -18.53
C GLU A 50 -13.44 1.17 -18.87
N PRO A 51 -13.35 1.53 -20.17
CA PRO A 51 -12.85 2.82 -20.58
C PRO A 51 -13.61 3.96 -19.89
N LEU A 52 -12.87 4.94 -19.39
CA LEU A 52 -13.40 6.16 -18.81
C LEU A 52 -12.81 7.35 -19.57
N GLN A 53 -13.68 8.20 -20.10
CA GLN A 53 -13.25 9.51 -20.59
C GLN A 53 -13.06 10.43 -19.39
N TYR A 54 -11.82 10.59 -18.97
CA TYR A 54 -11.42 11.48 -17.90
C TYR A 54 -10.14 12.22 -18.31
N THR A 55 -10.22 13.54 -18.36
CA THR A 55 -9.04 14.38 -18.58
C THR A 55 -8.30 14.48 -17.25
N GLN A 56 -7.09 13.94 -17.19
CA GLN A 56 -6.23 14.08 -16.02
C GLN A 56 -5.96 15.57 -15.78
N GLY A 57 -6.36 16.06 -14.60
CA GLY A 57 -6.02 17.40 -14.13
C GLY A 57 -4.57 17.48 -13.66
N SER A 58 -4.32 18.19 -12.57
CA SER A 58 -3.01 18.41 -11.95
C SER A 58 -2.47 17.19 -11.17
N ALA A 59 -2.76 15.97 -11.60
CA ALA A 59 -2.28 14.76 -10.95
C ALA A 59 -0.75 14.66 -11.01
N THR A 60 -0.11 14.43 -9.87
CA THR A 60 1.35 14.31 -9.71
C THR A 60 1.89 12.91 -10.02
N ALA A 61 1.02 11.92 -10.20
CA ALA A 61 1.38 10.58 -10.64
C ALA A 61 0.25 9.93 -11.44
N GLN A 62 0.59 8.86 -12.16
CA GLN A 62 -0.34 8.07 -12.97
C GLN A 62 -0.29 6.61 -12.51
N ILE A 63 -1.38 5.90 -12.75
CA ILE A 63 -1.57 4.50 -12.33
C ILE A 63 -1.66 3.57 -13.56
N GLY A 64 -2.32 4.02 -14.63
CA GLY A 64 -2.48 3.24 -15.87
C GLY A 64 -3.77 3.61 -16.61
N ALA A 65 -3.95 3.06 -17.81
CA ALA A 65 -5.16 3.30 -18.59
C ALA A 65 -6.43 2.90 -17.83
N ASN A 66 -7.50 3.67 -18.00
CA ASN A 66 -8.83 3.46 -17.43
C ASN A 66 -8.92 3.54 -15.89
N VAL A 67 -7.87 4.02 -15.22
CA VAL A 67 -7.88 4.27 -13.78
C VAL A 67 -7.49 5.72 -13.51
N VAL A 68 -8.30 6.39 -12.70
CA VAL A 68 -8.06 7.77 -12.27
C VAL A 68 -7.32 7.73 -10.94
N PRO A 69 -6.07 8.24 -10.85
CA PRO A 69 -5.35 8.27 -9.60
C PRO A 69 -6.03 9.24 -8.63
N VAL A 70 -6.11 8.89 -7.36
CA VAL A 70 -6.83 9.63 -6.30
C VAL A 70 -5.88 10.11 -5.22
N ASP A 71 -4.94 9.27 -4.83
CA ASP A 71 -3.94 9.58 -3.81
C ASP A 71 -2.65 8.81 -4.11
N TYR A 72 -1.61 9.08 -3.33
CA TYR A 72 -0.42 8.27 -3.31
C TYR A 72 0.15 8.15 -1.91
N GLY A 73 1.03 7.18 -1.72
CA GLY A 73 1.73 6.89 -0.48
C GLY A 73 3.06 6.23 -0.75
N PHE A 74 3.87 6.07 0.29
CA PHE A 74 5.12 5.32 0.21
C PHE A 74 5.03 4.16 1.17
N VAL A 75 4.98 2.95 0.63
CA VAL A 75 5.03 1.72 1.43
C VAL A 75 6.47 1.53 1.88
N ASN A 76 6.69 1.45 3.19
CA ASN A 76 8.01 1.26 3.79
C ASN A 76 7.93 0.55 5.15
N LEU A 77 9.09 0.27 5.75
CA LEU A 77 9.17 -0.25 7.10
C LEU A 77 8.94 0.85 8.13
N ASN A 78 8.02 0.63 9.05
CA ASN A 78 7.85 1.41 10.27
C ASN A 78 8.47 0.67 11.45
N PHE A 79 8.94 1.42 12.44
CA PHE A 79 9.42 0.87 13.71
C PHE A 79 8.76 1.53 14.91
N ASP A 80 8.58 0.75 15.97
CA ASP A 80 8.16 1.23 17.29
C ASP A 80 9.38 1.73 18.08
N LYS A 81 9.43 3.04 18.36
CA LYS A 81 10.57 3.66 19.05
C LYS A 81 10.76 3.12 20.47
N ALA A 82 9.68 2.90 21.20
CA ALA A 82 9.75 2.43 22.58
C ALA A 82 10.23 0.98 22.64
N ALA A 83 9.75 0.13 21.72
CA ALA A 83 10.19 -1.25 21.63
C ALA A 83 11.69 -1.36 21.27
N PHE A 84 12.18 -0.59 20.29
CA PHE A 84 13.60 -0.59 19.95
C PHE A 84 14.48 -0.03 21.08
N ALA A 85 14.05 1.02 21.76
CA ALA A 85 14.75 1.56 22.93
C ALA A 85 14.87 0.52 24.05
N LYS A 86 13.81 -0.26 24.29
CA LYS A 86 13.80 -1.34 25.28
C LYS A 86 14.69 -2.52 24.90
N ILE A 87 14.72 -2.89 23.62
CA ILE A 87 15.58 -3.98 23.12
C ILE A 87 17.06 -3.57 23.13
N GLY A 88 17.37 -2.29 22.97
CA GLY A 88 18.74 -1.77 22.93
C GLY A 88 19.49 -2.11 21.64
N LEU A 89 18.77 -2.51 20.58
CA LEU A 89 19.33 -2.82 19.27
C LEU A 89 19.34 -1.57 18.39
N ALA A 90 20.39 -1.42 17.58
CA ALA A 90 20.42 -0.39 16.54
C ALA A 90 19.30 -0.62 15.51
N LEU A 91 18.82 0.46 14.89
CA LEU A 91 17.92 0.31 13.74
C LEU A 91 18.70 -0.28 12.55
N PRO A 92 18.06 -1.16 11.76
CA PRO A 92 18.71 -1.73 10.59
C PRO A 92 18.97 -0.63 9.55
N LYS A 93 20.13 -0.70 8.89
CA LYS A 93 20.57 0.28 7.89
C LYS A 93 20.39 -0.24 6.46
N SER A 94 20.08 -1.52 6.32
CA SER A 94 19.80 -2.19 5.06
C SER A 94 18.76 -3.30 5.27
N LEU A 95 18.11 -3.75 4.20
CA LEU A 95 17.27 -4.96 4.28
C LEU A 95 18.10 -6.18 4.70
N GLU A 96 19.36 -6.25 4.29
CA GLU A 96 20.27 -7.36 4.62
C GLU A 96 20.46 -7.52 6.14
N ASP A 97 20.50 -6.42 6.89
CA ASP A 97 20.62 -6.44 8.35
C ASP A 97 19.48 -7.24 9.00
N LEU A 98 18.27 -7.17 8.45
CA LEU A 98 17.10 -7.87 8.97
C LEU A 98 17.23 -9.40 8.94
N THR A 99 18.17 -9.94 8.15
CA THR A 99 18.45 -11.38 8.08
C THR A 99 19.37 -11.86 9.21
N GLN A 100 20.02 -10.93 9.93
CA GLN A 100 20.93 -11.29 11.00
C GLN A 100 20.16 -11.82 12.23
N PRO A 101 20.75 -12.75 13.02
CA PRO A 101 20.09 -13.30 14.20
C PRO A 101 19.64 -12.26 15.24
N ALA A 102 20.32 -11.11 15.31
CA ALA A 102 19.94 -10.01 16.20
C ALA A 102 18.56 -9.42 15.89
N TYR A 103 18.11 -9.49 14.63
CA TYR A 103 16.80 -9.00 14.19
C TYR A 103 15.74 -10.12 14.07
N ARG A 104 16.03 -11.30 14.65
CA ARG A 104 15.12 -12.45 14.60
C ARG A 104 13.75 -12.10 15.20
N ASN A 105 12.71 -12.56 14.53
CA ASN A 105 11.32 -12.36 14.93
C ASN A 105 10.86 -10.89 15.01
N LEU A 106 11.60 -9.91 14.46
CA LEU A 106 11.23 -8.50 14.65
C LEU A 106 10.22 -7.97 13.63
N LEU A 107 10.15 -8.54 12.43
CA LEU A 107 9.37 -8.02 11.31
C LEU A 107 8.05 -8.77 11.10
N VAL A 108 6.96 -8.00 10.92
CA VAL A 108 5.70 -8.46 10.30
C VAL A 108 5.47 -7.80 8.94
N VAL A 109 4.98 -8.59 7.99
CA VAL A 109 4.61 -8.12 6.65
C VAL A 109 3.22 -8.61 6.25
N PRO A 110 2.44 -7.81 5.50
CA PRO A 110 1.25 -8.30 4.81
C PRO A 110 1.62 -9.28 3.68
N ASN A 111 0.73 -10.21 3.38
CA ASN A 111 0.91 -11.19 2.31
C ASN A 111 0.71 -10.54 0.92
N PRO A 112 1.68 -10.60 -0.01
CA PRO A 112 1.56 -10.01 -1.35
C PRO A 112 0.48 -10.64 -2.23
N ALA A 113 -0.03 -11.83 -1.90
CA ALA A 113 -1.11 -12.47 -2.66
C ALA A 113 -2.49 -11.85 -2.36
N THR A 114 -2.65 -11.21 -1.21
CA THR A 114 -3.93 -10.66 -0.74
C THR A 114 -3.87 -9.16 -0.44
N SER A 115 -2.68 -8.62 -0.17
CA SER A 115 -2.49 -7.25 0.32
C SER A 115 -1.67 -6.39 -0.62
N SER A 116 -2.17 -5.19 -0.96
CA SER A 116 -1.41 -4.27 -1.82
C SER A 116 -0.12 -3.76 -1.18
N PRO A 117 -0.05 -3.37 0.11
CA PRO A 117 1.24 -3.04 0.75
C PRO A 117 2.21 -4.22 0.76
N GLY A 118 1.71 -5.43 0.98
CA GLY A 118 2.53 -6.64 0.89
C GLY A 118 3.14 -6.81 -0.48
N TYR A 119 2.34 -6.59 -1.54
CA TYR A 119 2.81 -6.70 -2.91
C TYR A 119 3.75 -5.57 -3.31
N ALA A 120 3.43 -4.33 -2.95
CA ALA A 120 4.31 -3.17 -3.11
C ALA A 120 5.68 -3.40 -2.48
N PHE A 121 5.73 -3.96 -1.27
CA PHE A 121 7.01 -4.28 -0.61
C PHE A 121 7.78 -5.40 -1.33
N LEU A 122 7.11 -6.45 -1.81
CA LEU A 122 7.75 -7.45 -2.68
C LEU A 122 8.37 -6.80 -3.94
N LEU A 123 7.62 -5.92 -4.62
CA LEU A 123 8.12 -5.23 -5.81
C LEU A 123 9.31 -4.32 -5.50
N ALA A 124 9.29 -3.59 -4.38
CA ALA A 124 10.44 -2.81 -3.93
C ALA A 124 11.68 -3.70 -3.70
N THR A 125 11.53 -4.86 -3.07
CA THR A 125 12.68 -5.76 -2.82
C THR A 125 13.31 -6.22 -4.13
N ILE A 126 12.49 -6.58 -5.12
CA ILE A 126 12.94 -7.01 -6.45
C ILE A 126 13.63 -5.84 -7.17
N ALA A 127 13.05 -4.64 -7.13
CA ALA A 127 13.61 -3.47 -7.79
C ALA A 127 14.95 -3.02 -7.18
N GLY A 128 15.06 -3.01 -5.85
CA GLY A 128 16.24 -2.51 -5.17
C GLY A 128 17.38 -3.53 -5.04
N MET A 129 17.08 -4.83 -5.01
CA MET A 129 18.08 -5.90 -4.82
C MET A 129 18.37 -6.68 -6.12
N GLY A 130 17.45 -6.67 -7.08
CA GLY A 130 17.40 -7.62 -8.18
C GLY A 130 16.69 -8.92 -7.79
N GLU A 131 16.04 -9.55 -8.76
CA GLU A 131 15.10 -10.66 -8.53
C GLU A 131 15.68 -11.81 -7.70
N GLU A 132 16.78 -12.43 -8.13
CA GLU A 132 17.34 -13.59 -7.44
C GLU A 132 17.77 -13.28 -6.01
N LYS A 133 18.39 -12.10 -5.81
CA LYS A 133 18.81 -11.65 -4.47
C LYS A 133 17.63 -11.33 -3.56
N ALA A 134 16.55 -10.77 -4.12
CA ALA A 134 15.33 -10.53 -3.36
C ALA A 134 14.72 -11.84 -2.86
N PHE A 135 14.62 -12.87 -3.71
CA PHE A 135 14.07 -14.17 -3.29
C PHE A 135 14.97 -14.92 -2.30
N ASP A 136 16.29 -14.84 -2.44
CA ASP A 136 17.22 -15.33 -1.41
C ASP A 136 16.99 -14.63 -0.07
N TRP A 137 16.90 -13.30 -0.08
CA TRP A 137 16.61 -12.51 1.12
C TRP A 137 15.29 -12.93 1.78
N TRP A 138 14.21 -13.09 1.00
CA TRP A 138 12.93 -13.57 1.51
C TRP A 138 13.03 -14.96 2.17
N GLY A 139 13.81 -15.88 1.58
CA GLY A 139 14.09 -17.19 2.16
C GLY A 139 14.84 -17.11 3.49
N ARG A 140 15.85 -16.25 3.58
CA ARG A 140 16.59 -16.00 4.83
C ARG A 140 15.71 -15.32 5.89
N MET A 141 14.85 -14.39 5.50
CA MET A 141 13.88 -13.76 6.40
C MET A 141 12.87 -14.76 6.99
N ARG A 142 12.43 -15.75 6.20
CA ARG A 142 11.65 -16.87 6.71
C ARG A 142 12.41 -17.62 7.80
N GLY A 143 13.66 -18.00 7.54
CA GLY A 143 14.53 -18.63 8.55
C GLY A 143 14.73 -17.76 9.80
N ASN A 144 14.72 -16.43 9.63
CA ASN A 144 14.84 -15.45 10.71
C ASN A 144 13.50 -15.08 11.37
N GLY A 145 12.42 -15.80 11.06
CA GLY A 145 11.15 -15.71 11.79
C GLY A 145 10.28 -14.50 11.43
N ILE A 146 10.36 -14.01 10.20
CA ILE A 146 9.40 -13.05 9.66
C ILE A 146 7.96 -13.53 9.87
N LYS A 147 7.09 -12.65 10.36
CA LYS A 147 5.65 -12.93 10.47
C LYS A 147 4.96 -12.46 9.20
N VAL A 148 4.19 -13.36 8.60
CA VAL A 148 3.28 -13.01 7.50
C VAL A 148 1.85 -13.05 8.02
N VAL A 149 1.08 -12.02 7.67
CA VAL A 149 -0.35 -11.92 7.96
C VAL A 149 -1.15 -11.58 6.71
N LYS A 150 -2.47 -11.69 6.78
CA LYS A 150 -3.32 -11.64 5.58
C LYS A 150 -3.32 -10.25 4.91
N GLY A 151 -3.33 -9.18 5.70
CA GLY A 151 -3.45 -7.82 5.19
C GLY A 151 -2.83 -6.78 6.11
N TRP A 152 -2.82 -5.54 5.64
CA TRP A 152 -2.20 -4.43 6.37
C TRP A 152 -2.83 -4.19 7.74
N THR A 153 -4.16 -4.30 7.87
CA THR A 153 -4.87 -4.10 9.14
C THR A 153 -4.37 -5.05 10.24
N GLU A 154 -4.19 -6.33 9.93
CA GLU A 154 -3.67 -7.31 10.90
C GLU A 154 -2.20 -7.04 11.23
N ALA A 155 -1.39 -6.69 10.23
CA ALA A 155 0.02 -6.35 10.43
C ALA A 155 0.17 -5.17 11.39
N TYR A 156 -0.60 -4.11 11.18
CA TYR A 156 -0.47 -2.85 11.91
C TYR A 156 -1.19 -2.84 13.27
N TYR A 157 -2.41 -3.35 13.35
CA TYR A 157 -3.24 -3.23 14.56
C TYR A 157 -3.23 -4.48 15.44
N THR A 158 -2.57 -5.57 15.03
CA THR A 158 -2.52 -6.81 15.82
C THR A 158 -1.09 -7.27 16.08
N GLU A 159 -0.24 -7.30 15.06
CA GLU A 159 1.11 -7.86 15.21
C GLU A 159 2.19 -6.83 15.56
N PHE A 160 2.00 -5.57 15.14
CA PHE A 160 2.94 -4.49 15.43
C PHE A 160 2.89 -4.08 16.91
N SER A 161 4.07 -3.98 17.55
CA SER A 161 4.18 -3.79 19.00
C SER A 161 3.55 -2.51 19.52
N ARG A 162 3.54 -1.46 18.69
CA ARG A 162 2.89 -0.18 18.99
C ARG A 162 1.39 -0.35 19.30
N ASN A 163 0.75 -1.35 18.71
CA ASN A 163 -0.67 -1.67 18.85
C ASN A 163 -0.91 -2.95 19.67
N GLY A 164 0.04 -3.35 20.52
CA GLY A 164 -0.10 -4.48 21.44
C GLY A 164 0.42 -5.82 20.92
N GLY A 165 0.98 -5.84 19.70
CA GLY A 165 1.63 -7.03 19.15
C GLY A 165 3.05 -7.25 19.68
N THR A 166 3.79 -8.15 19.03
CA THR A 166 5.16 -8.53 19.44
C THR A 166 6.24 -8.07 18.47
N ARG A 167 5.86 -7.57 17.30
CA ARG A 167 6.77 -7.27 16.18
C ARG A 167 7.08 -5.78 16.18
N PRO A 168 8.31 -5.34 16.50
CA PRO A 168 8.65 -3.91 16.52
C PRO A 168 8.92 -3.31 15.14
N LEU A 169 8.88 -4.11 14.07
CA LEU A 169 8.95 -3.65 12.69
C LEU A 169 7.73 -4.13 11.91
N VAL A 170 7.17 -3.25 11.07
CA VAL A 170 6.00 -3.56 10.22
C VAL A 170 6.14 -2.90 8.85
N VAL A 171 5.72 -3.59 7.79
CA VAL A 171 5.48 -2.93 6.49
C VAL A 171 4.19 -2.12 6.58
N SER A 172 4.32 -0.80 6.44
CA SER A 172 3.23 0.17 6.49
C SER A 172 3.57 1.36 5.57
N TYR A 173 3.20 2.59 5.94
CA TYR A 173 3.33 3.77 5.11
C TYR A 173 4.18 4.86 5.75
N ALA A 174 4.78 5.72 4.91
CA ALA A 174 5.55 6.88 5.36
C ALA A 174 4.71 7.88 6.16
N SER A 175 3.39 7.86 5.95
CA SER A 175 2.37 8.67 6.60
C SER A 175 1.86 8.11 7.92
N SER A 176 2.11 6.84 8.24
CA SER A 176 1.65 6.22 9.48
C SER A 176 2.10 6.97 10.75
N PRO A 177 3.32 7.54 10.84
CA PRO A 177 3.70 8.37 11.99
C PRO A 177 2.81 9.61 12.20
N ALA A 178 2.21 10.17 11.15
CA ALA A 178 1.25 11.27 11.29
C ALA A 178 -0.09 10.79 11.90
N ALA A 179 -0.57 9.61 11.50
CA ALA A 179 -1.76 8.99 12.08
C ALA A 179 -1.60 8.75 13.58
N GLU A 180 -0.42 8.27 13.99
CA GLU A 180 -0.07 8.03 15.39
C GLU A 180 -0.11 9.31 16.23
N VAL A 181 0.33 10.44 15.68
CA VAL A 181 0.23 11.75 16.34
C VAL A 181 -1.22 12.22 16.39
N PHE A 182 -1.94 12.10 15.28
CA PHE A 182 -3.31 12.61 15.15
C PHE A 182 -4.30 11.90 16.08
N TYR A 183 -4.23 10.58 16.18
CA TYR A 183 -5.13 9.78 17.02
C TYR A 183 -4.63 9.59 18.46
N SER A 184 -3.49 10.18 18.83
CA SER A 184 -3.01 10.12 20.19
C SER A 184 -4.00 10.79 21.14
N LYS A 185 -4.36 10.08 22.22
CA LYS A 185 -5.18 10.64 23.31
C LYS A 185 -4.46 11.76 24.04
N GLU A 186 -3.13 11.65 24.13
CA GLU A 186 -2.25 12.68 24.67
C GLU A 186 -1.81 13.63 23.55
N LYS A 187 -1.69 14.92 23.85
CA LYS A 187 -1.16 15.90 22.88
C LYS A 187 0.35 15.72 22.72
N ILE A 188 0.74 14.83 21.84
CA ILE A 188 2.14 14.58 21.49
C ILE A 188 2.54 15.37 20.24
N THR A 189 3.80 15.81 20.20
CA THR A 189 4.41 16.50 19.04
C THR A 189 5.47 15.66 18.36
N VAL A 190 5.78 14.48 18.91
CA VAL A 190 6.72 13.51 18.36
C VAL A 190 5.99 12.19 18.19
N SER A 191 5.99 11.65 16.98
CA SER A 191 5.36 10.35 16.73
C SER A 191 6.06 9.23 17.50
N PRO A 192 5.32 8.29 18.11
CA PRO A 192 5.87 7.10 18.76
C PRO A 192 6.46 6.09 17.77
N THR A 193 6.14 6.23 16.48
CA THR A 193 6.70 5.41 15.41
C THR A 193 7.66 6.23 14.54
N GLY A 194 8.48 5.54 13.76
CA GLY A 194 9.34 6.16 12.76
C GLY A 194 9.41 5.33 11.48
N ASN A 195 9.93 5.95 10.42
CA ASN A 195 10.12 5.32 9.12
C ASN A 195 11.57 4.85 8.95
N LEU A 196 11.75 3.72 8.26
CA LEU A 196 13.03 3.26 7.72
C LEU A 196 12.92 3.24 6.19
N PHE A 197 13.59 4.20 5.55
CA PHE A 197 13.68 4.30 4.09
C PHE A 197 14.91 3.53 3.59
N LEU A 198 14.82 2.20 3.64
CA LEU A 198 15.90 1.30 3.22
C LEU A 198 15.79 1.05 1.71
N LYS A 199 16.93 1.03 1.00
CA LYS A 199 16.97 0.63 -0.41
C LYS A 199 16.37 -0.78 -0.58
N GLY A 200 15.49 -0.94 -1.56
CA GLY A 200 14.70 -2.15 -1.79
C GLY A 200 13.47 -2.27 -0.89
N GLY A 201 13.20 -1.28 -0.03
CA GLY A 201 12.13 -1.33 0.96
C GLY A 201 11.17 -0.16 0.89
N VAL A 202 11.24 0.68 -0.15
CA VAL A 202 10.36 1.84 -0.33
C VAL A 202 9.68 1.75 -1.69
N PHE A 203 8.35 1.70 -1.71
CA PHE A 203 7.57 1.69 -2.95
C PHE A 203 6.62 2.89 -2.99
N ARG A 204 6.62 3.67 -4.09
CA ARG A 204 5.59 4.69 -4.30
C ARG A 204 4.32 4.01 -4.80
N GLN A 205 3.33 3.92 -3.93
CA GLN A 205 2.00 3.40 -4.24
C GLN A 205 1.10 4.55 -4.67
N VAL A 206 0.40 4.41 -5.79
CA VAL A 206 -0.62 5.36 -6.26
C VAL A 206 -1.92 4.60 -6.29
N GLU A 207 -2.92 5.01 -5.52
CA GLU A 207 -4.24 4.38 -5.54
C GLU A 207 -5.19 5.15 -6.45
N GLY A 208 -6.14 4.43 -7.03
CA GLY A 208 -7.03 4.98 -8.02
C GLY A 208 -8.43 4.41 -7.98
N VAL A 209 -9.30 5.13 -8.69
CA VAL A 209 -10.71 4.80 -8.89
C VAL A 209 -10.95 4.51 -10.37
N ALA A 210 -11.75 3.49 -10.66
CA ALA A 210 -12.06 3.05 -12.02
C ALA A 210 -13.51 2.61 -12.16
N LEU A 211 -14.03 2.66 -13.38
CA LEU A 211 -15.31 2.05 -13.72
C LEU A 211 -15.16 0.53 -13.81
N VAL A 212 -16.12 -0.21 -13.25
CA VAL A 212 -16.15 -1.68 -13.34
C VAL A 212 -16.86 -2.10 -14.64
N ALA A 213 -16.27 -3.04 -15.36
CA ALA A 213 -16.84 -3.63 -16.57
C ALA A 213 -18.22 -4.25 -16.30
N GLY A 214 -19.23 -3.80 -17.06
CA GLY A 214 -20.61 -4.25 -16.93
C GLY A 214 -21.36 -3.64 -15.72
N GLY A 215 -20.82 -2.59 -15.10
CA GLY A 215 -21.51 -1.82 -14.07
C GLY A 215 -22.77 -1.13 -14.61
N GLY A 216 -23.83 -1.06 -13.80
CA GLY A 216 -25.14 -0.57 -14.22
C GLY A 216 -25.31 0.96 -14.15
N GLN A 217 -24.46 1.67 -13.41
CA GLN A 217 -24.63 3.09 -13.08
C GLN A 217 -23.48 3.98 -13.57
N ARG A 218 -23.08 3.84 -14.84
CA ARG A 218 -21.92 4.53 -15.43
C ARG A 218 -21.91 6.06 -15.22
N GLU A 219 -23.05 6.74 -15.40
CA GLU A 219 -23.11 8.20 -15.21
C GLU A 219 -22.89 8.62 -13.76
N ALA A 220 -23.55 7.93 -12.82
CA ALA A 220 -23.41 8.18 -11.39
C ALA A 220 -21.99 7.86 -10.91
N ALA A 221 -21.41 6.76 -11.39
CA ALA A 221 -20.03 6.38 -11.12
C ALA A 221 -19.04 7.43 -11.64
N GLY A 222 -19.23 7.94 -12.86
CA GLY A 222 -18.42 9.04 -13.40
C GLY A 222 -18.50 10.33 -12.56
N LYS A 223 -19.68 10.65 -12.00
CA LYS A 223 -19.83 11.76 -11.04
C LYS A 223 -19.05 11.51 -9.75
N PHE A 224 -19.07 10.27 -9.24
CA PHE A 224 -18.31 9.90 -8.04
C PHE A 224 -16.79 9.96 -8.28
N ILE A 225 -16.31 9.50 -9.43
CA ILE A 225 -14.89 9.59 -9.79
C ILE A 225 -14.41 11.05 -9.80
N ARG A 226 -15.20 11.96 -10.37
CA ARG A 226 -14.90 13.42 -10.31
C ARG A 226 -14.96 13.96 -8.88
N PHE A 227 -15.87 13.48 -8.05
CA PHE A 227 -15.94 13.85 -6.63
C PHE A 227 -14.67 13.42 -5.87
N MET A 228 -14.13 12.22 -6.10
CA MET A 228 -12.87 11.76 -5.49
C MET A 228 -11.67 12.66 -5.82
N ARG A 229 -11.75 13.41 -6.92
CA ARG A 229 -10.73 14.37 -7.39
C ARG A 229 -11.01 15.82 -6.99
N SER A 230 -12.08 16.07 -6.24
CA SER A 230 -12.39 17.42 -5.75
C SER A 230 -11.43 17.84 -4.63
N GLY A 231 -11.21 19.15 -4.48
CA GLY A 231 -10.34 19.71 -3.43
C GLY A 231 -10.73 19.22 -2.03
N GLY A 232 -12.03 19.17 -1.71
CA GLY A 232 -12.49 18.68 -0.41
C GLY A 232 -12.14 17.22 -0.13
N VAL A 233 -12.13 16.34 -1.14
CA VAL A 233 -11.67 14.95 -0.95
C VAL A 233 -10.15 14.90 -0.80
N GLN A 234 -9.42 15.67 -1.60
CA GLN A 234 -7.95 15.73 -1.55
C GLN A 234 -7.43 16.31 -0.21
N GLU A 235 -8.18 17.23 0.40
CA GLU A 235 -7.91 17.69 1.76
C GLU A 235 -8.26 16.61 2.80
N ALA A 236 -9.43 15.98 2.69
CA ALA A 236 -9.92 15.03 3.68
C ALA A 236 -9.13 13.71 3.72
N LEU A 237 -8.63 13.21 2.58
CA LEU A 237 -7.93 11.92 2.52
C LEU A 237 -6.66 11.88 3.37
N GLN A 238 -6.05 13.04 3.64
CA GLN A 238 -4.81 13.15 4.41
C GLN A 238 -4.97 12.69 5.86
N THR A 239 -6.16 12.83 6.44
CA THR A 239 -6.44 12.47 7.85
C THR A 239 -7.52 11.40 8.00
N THR A 240 -8.13 10.97 6.90
CA THR A 240 -9.13 9.89 6.89
C THR A 240 -8.61 8.61 6.24
N MET A 241 -7.66 8.72 5.31
CA MET A 241 -7.00 7.59 4.65
C MET A 241 -5.50 7.51 4.95
N TRP A 242 -4.90 8.60 5.45
CA TRP A 242 -3.45 8.70 5.69
C TRP A 242 -2.62 8.52 4.43
N MET A 243 -3.04 9.17 3.35
CA MET A 243 -2.34 9.22 2.07
C MET A 243 -2.05 10.67 1.67
N TYR A 244 -1.15 10.88 0.70
CA TYR A 244 -0.85 12.20 0.15
C TYR A 244 -1.83 12.53 -0.98
N PRO A 245 -2.23 13.81 -1.12
CA PRO A 245 -3.14 14.23 -2.19
C PRO A 245 -2.45 14.09 -3.54
N ILE A 246 -3.14 13.53 -4.53
CA ILE A 246 -2.60 13.39 -5.89
C ILE A 246 -2.49 14.73 -6.61
N GLU A 247 -3.28 15.73 -6.23
CA GLU A 247 -3.30 17.05 -6.88
C GLU A 247 -2.12 17.92 -6.45
N ALA A 248 -1.36 18.45 -7.42
CA ALA A 248 -0.09 19.16 -7.21
C ALA A 248 -0.15 20.44 -6.35
N HIS A 249 -1.35 20.94 -6.04
CA HIS A 249 -1.56 22.21 -5.33
C HIS A 249 -2.43 22.08 -4.08
N THR A 250 -2.75 20.85 -3.64
CA THR A 250 -3.44 20.66 -2.37
C THR A 250 -2.46 20.90 -1.21
N PRO A 251 -2.71 21.86 -0.32
CA PRO A 251 -1.88 22.05 0.86
C PRO A 251 -1.88 20.80 1.73
N LEU A 252 -0.70 20.44 2.27
CA LEU A 252 -0.63 19.36 3.25
C LEU A 252 -1.22 19.84 4.58
N ALA A 253 -2.04 18.99 5.20
CA ALA A 253 -2.54 19.20 6.55
C ALA A 253 -1.36 19.27 7.54
N ASP A 254 -1.45 20.12 8.57
CA ASP A 254 -0.35 20.36 9.52
C ASP A 254 0.26 19.09 10.12
N VAL A 255 -0.57 18.05 10.35
CA VAL A 255 -0.12 16.78 10.94
C VAL A 255 0.79 15.98 9.99
N MET A 256 0.70 16.22 8.68
CA MET A 256 1.54 15.57 7.67
C MET A 256 3.00 16.00 7.74
N LYS A 257 3.37 16.99 8.57
CA LYS A 257 4.79 17.25 8.92
C LYS A 257 5.49 16.04 9.56
N HIS A 258 4.72 15.09 10.11
CA HIS A 258 5.22 13.82 10.63
C HIS A 258 5.31 12.73 9.56
N ALA A 259 4.80 12.99 8.36
CA ALA A 259 4.76 12.12 7.20
C ALA A 259 5.78 12.61 6.15
N VAL A 260 7.06 12.62 6.49
CA VAL A 260 8.11 13.06 5.55
C VAL A 260 8.18 12.09 4.38
N GLU A 261 8.08 12.59 3.16
CA GLU A 261 8.27 11.79 1.95
C GLU A 261 9.73 11.34 1.81
N PRO A 262 9.98 10.09 1.40
CA PRO A 262 11.32 9.64 1.09
C PRO A 262 11.86 10.34 -0.16
N THR A 263 13.16 10.62 -0.19
CA THR A 263 13.81 11.26 -1.35
C THR A 263 14.01 10.31 -2.53
N THR A 264 13.95 9.00 -2.28
CA THR A 264 14.06 7.94 -3.30
C THR A 264 13.06 6.83 -3.00
N PHE A 265 12.64 6.13 -4.05
CA PHE A 265 11.81 4.94 -3.96
C PHE A 265 12.20 3.94 -5.05
N ASP A 266 11.91 2.67 -4.80
CA ASP A 266 12.19 1.55 -5.67
C ASP A 266 10.93 1.23 -6.49
N SER A 267 11.06 1.19 -7.82
CA SER A 267 9.95 0.92 -8.73
C SER A 267 10.39 0.04 -9.90
N LEU A 268 9.44 -0.71 -10.45
CA LEU A 268 9.61 -1.50 -11.67
C LEU A 268 8.72 -0.90 -12.77
N PRO A 269 9.11 -1.04 -14.05
CA PRO A 269 8.24 -0.71 -15.16
C PRO A 269 6.91 -1.48 -15.05
N ALA A 270 5.81 -0.82 -15.41
CA ALA A 270 4.48 -1.41 -15.32
C ALA A 270 4.36 -2.67 -16.20
N GLU A 271 5.03 -2.68 -17.35
CA GLU A 271 5.10 -3.81 -18.28
C GLU A 271 5.77 -5.02 -17.62
N THR A 272 6.86 -4.80 -16.90
CA THR A 272 7.56 -5.86 -16.17
C THR A 272 6.69 -6.45 -15.06
N ILE A 273 5.97 -5.61 -14.32
CA ILE A 273 5.03 -6.06 -13.27
C ILE A 273 3.89 -6.87 -13.91
N ALA A 274 3.36 -6.43 -15.05
CA ALA A 274 2.31 -7.12 -15.79
C ALA A 274 2.75 -8.52 -16.24
N GLU A 275 3.96 -8.64 -16.78
CA GLU A 275 4.50 -9.88 -17.30
C GLU A 275 4.86 -10.88 -16.18
N LYS A 276 5.53 -10.41 -15.12
CA LYS A 276 6.19 -11.29 -14.15
C LYS A 276 5.51 -11.36 -12.79
N GLY A 277 4.64 -10.40 -12.46
CA GLY A 277 4.06 -10.22 -11.14
C GLY A 277 3.37 -11.46 -10.56
N THR A 278 2.55 -12.14 -11.38
CA THR A 278 1.87 -13.38 -10.95
C THR A 278 2.88 -14.48 -10.62
N GLY A 279 3.95 -14.61 -11.40
CA GLY A 279 5.04 -15.56 -11.15
C GLY A 279 5.81 -15.22 -9.88
N TRP A 280 6.06 -13.94 -9.61
CA TRP A 280 6.74 -13.49 -8.39
C TRP A 280 5.93 -13.77 -7.13
N VAL A 281 4.62 -13.52 -7.13
CA VAL A 281 3.75 -13.85 -5.99
C VAL A 281 3.72 -15.37 -5.75
N ALA A 282 3.66 -16.17 -6.81
CA ALA A 282 3.72 -17.63 -6.71
C ALA A 282 5.06 -18.11 -6.14
N ARG A 283 6.18 -17.58 -6.64
CA ARG A 283 7.53 -17.88 -6.14
C ARG A 283 7.70 -17.47 -4.69
N TRP A 284 7.24 -16.27 -4.31
CA TRP A 284 7.28 -15.77 -2.95
C TRP A 284 6.50 -16.70 -2.01
N THR A 285 5.33 -17.18 -2.44
CA THR A 285 4.51 -18.13 -1.66
C THR A 285 5.27 -19.43 -1.39
N GLN A 286 6.01 -19.96 -2.37
CA GLN A 286 6.84 -21.16 -2.16
C GLN A 286 8.01 -20.87 -1.21
N VAL A 287 8.71 -19.75 -1.41
CA VAL A 287 9.91 -19.42 -0.63
C VAL A 287 9.57 -19.12 0.84
N VAL A 288 8.50 -18.35 1.08
CA VAL A 288 8.20 -17.77 2.40
C VAL A 288 7.17 -18.58 3.20
N LEU A 289 6.20 -19.23 2.54
CA LEU A 289 5.08 -19.87 3.23
C LEU A 289 5.09 -21.41 3.23
N LYS A 290 5.87 -22.05 2.37
CA LYS A 290 5.87 -23.52 2.20
C LYS A 290 7.22 -24.13 2.56
#